data_AF-A0A532CA07-F1
#
_entry.id   AF-A0A532CA07-F1
#
_cell.length_a   1.000
_cell.length_b   1.000
_cell.length_c   1.000
_cell.angle_alpha   90.00
_cell.angle_beta   90.00
_cell.angle_gamma   90.00
#
_symmetry.space_group_name_H-M   'P 1'
#
loop_
_entity.id
_entity.type
_entity.pdbx_description
1 polymer ?
#
loop_
_entity_poly.entity_id
_entity_poly.type
_entity_poly.pdbx_seq_one_letter_code
_entity_poly.pdbx_strand_id
1 'polypeptide(L)'
;MVTWFGNQKTVTKLMMGFAFTGAIMAGLVGVGLNTAGVMRDNIENVNNVQLKPLMEITELRGLVHQVRSWVIQAVLTRDSADRQQALTKIEEIKTKTDELRRTSNSRSYPPR
;
A
#
# COMPACT_ATOMS: atom_id res chain seq x y z
N MET A 1 2.59 25.07 -64.85
CA MET A 1 1.34 24.88 -64.08
C MET A 1 1.22 23.50 -63.40
N VAL A 2 2.31 22.74 -63.16
CA VAL A 2 2.23 21.35 -62.65
C VAL A 2 2.75 21.20 -61.21
N THR A 3 3.41 22.21 -60.65
CA THR A 3 4.01 22.17 -59.30
C THR A 3 2.98 22.24 -58.15
N TRP A 4 1.81 22.83 -58.36
CA TRP A 4 0.77 22.97 -57.32
C TRP A 4 0.08 21.63 -56.99
N PHE A 5 -0.24 20.82 -58.00
CA PHE A 5 -0.87 19.49 -57.82
C PHE A 5 0.11 18.42 -57.30
N GLY A 6 1.40 18.53 -57.65
CA GLY A 6 2.43 17.63 -57.11
C GLY A 6 2.62 17.81 -55.59
N ASN A 7 2.57 19.06 -55.12
CA ASN A 7 2.75 19.38 -53.70
C ASN A 7 1.56 18.91 -52.84
N GLN A 8 0.33 18.99 -53.36
CA GLN A 8 -0.86 18.45 -52.66
C GLN A 8 -0.75 16.95 -52.41
N LYS A 9 -0.32 16.16 -53.41
CA LYS A 9 -0.18 14.71 -53.24
C LYS A 9 0.90 14.34 -52.21
N THR A 10 1.98 15.11 -52.13
CA THR A 10 3.04 14.92 -51.14
C THR A 10 2.55 15.26 -49.72
N VAL A 11 1.83 16.38 -49.55
CA VAL A 11 1.24 16.78 -48.27
C VAL A 11 0.19 15.76 -47.78
N THR A 12 -0.67 15.26 -48.67
CA THR A 12 -1.66 14.23 -48.32
C THR A 12 -1.00 12.93 -47.87
N LYS A 13 0.06 12.47 -48.55
CA LYS A 13 0.82 11.28 -48.12
C LYS A 13 1.48 11.48 -46.76
N LEU A 14 2.01 12.68 -46.50
CA LEU A 14 2.61 13.02 -45.22
C LEU A 14 1.57 13.01 -44.08
N MET A 15 0.42 13.64 -44.29
CA MET A 15 -0.69 13.64 -43.33
C MET A 15 -1.22 12.23 -43.05
N MET A 16 -1.28 11.38 -44.08
CA MET A 16 -1.71 9.99 -43.90
C MET A 16 -0.70 9.18 -43.09
N GLY A 17 0.60 9.42 -43.27
CA GLY A 17 1.66 8.83 -42.43
C GLY A 17 1.56 9.27 -40.97
N PHE A 18 1.33 10.57 -40.74
CA PHE A 18 1.12 11.10 -39.38
C PHE A 18 -0.15 10.57 -38.73
N ALA A 19 -1.26 10.48 -39.47
CA ALA A 19 -2.52 9.93 -38.98
C ALA A 19 -2.36 8.45 -38.59
N PHE A 20 -1.66 7.67 -39.42
CA PHE A 20 -1.37 6.27 -39.13
C PHE A 20 -0.49 6.11 -37.89
N THR A 21 0.58 6.90 -37.79
CA THR A 21 1.48 6.88 -36.62
C THR A 21 0.74 7.30 -35.34
N GLY A 22 -0.11 8.33 -35.44
CA GLY A 22 -0.96 8.79 -34.34
C GLY A 22 -1.97 7.73 -33.89
N ALA A 23 -2.58 7.01 -34.83
CA ALA A 23 -3.49 5.90 -34.52
C ALA A 23 -2.77 4.75 -33.80
N ILE A 24 -1.56 4.41 -34.22
CA ILE A 24 -0.73 3.40 -33.53
C ILE A 24 -0.40 3.86 -32.11
N MET A 25 0.04 5.11 -31.94
CA MET A 25 0.34 5.66 -30.61
C MET A 25 -0.89 5.67 -29.70
N ALA A 26 -2.06 6.05 -30.20
CA ALA A 26 -3.30 6.01 -29.43
C ALA A 26 -3.65 4.57 -28.99
N GLY A 27 -3.45 3.58 -29.87
CA GLY A 27 -3.64 2.17 -29.54
C GLY A 27 -2.69 1.69 -28.44
N LEU A 28 -1.40 2.03 -28.53
CA LEU A 28 -0.40 1.68 -27.52
C LEU A 28 -0.70 2.32 -26.16
N VAL A 29 -1.11 3.59 -26.15
CA VAL A 29 -1.52 4.29 -24.92
C VAL A 29 -2.74 3.62 -24.30
N GLY A 30 -3.74 3.23 -25.10
CA GLY A 30 -4.92 2.52 -24.61
C GLY A 30 -4.59 1.18 -23.93
N VAL A 31 -3.72 0.38 -24.55
CA VAL A 31 -3.25 -0.89 -23.96
C VAL A 31 -2.43 -0.64 -22.69
N GLY A 32 -1.56 0.38 -22.70
CA GLY A 32 -0.76 0.76 -21.53
C GLY A 32 -1.61 1.18 -20.34
N LEU A 33 -2.65 2.01 -20.56
CA LEU A 33 -3.58 2.44 -19.52
C LEU A 33 -4.40 1.28 -18.96
N ASN A 34 -4.86 0.36 -19.81
CA ASN A 34 -5.62 -0.81 -19.37
C ASN A 34 -4.74 -1.75 -18.53
N THR A 35 -3.51 -1.98 -18.96
CA THR A 35 -2.54 -2.81 -18.22
C THR A 35 -2.14 -2.17 -16.89
N ALA A 36 -1.95 -0.86 -16.87
CA ALA A 36 -1.65 -0.10 -15.66
C ALA A 36 -2.81 -0.13 -14.66
N GLY A 37 -4.07 -0.09 -15.13
CA GLY A 37 -5.26 -0.26 -14.29
C GLY A 37 -5.26 -1.61 -13.58
N VAL A 38 -5.08 -2.71 -14.32
CA VAL A 38 -5.04 -4.07 -13.76
C VAL A 38 -3.86 -4.25 -12.80
N MET A 39 -2.68 -3.67 -13.09
CA MET A 39 -1.55 -3.69 -12.16
C MET A 39 -1.84 -2.92 -10.87
N ARG A 40 -2.48 -1.75 -10.97
CA ARG A 40 -2.87 -0.94 -9.80
C ARG A 40 -3.85 -1.69 -8.90
N ASP A 41 -4.85 -2.34 -9.47
CA ASP A 41 -5.83 -3.12 -8.70
C ASP A 41 -5.18 -4.31 -7.99
N ASN A 42 -4.22 -4.98 -8.65
CA ASN A 42 -3.46 -6.06 -8.04
C ASN A 42 -2.51 -5.57 -6.94
N ILE A 43 -1.85 -4.43 -7.13
CA ILE A 43 -0.97 -3.82 -6.11
C ILE A 43 -1.80 -3.38 -4.90
N GLU A 44 -2.99 -2.82 -5.12
CA GLU A 44 -3.90 -2.42 -4.06
C GLU A 44 -4.40 -3.63 -3.27
N ASN A 45 -4.71 -4.75 -3.96
CA ASN A 45 -5.07 -6.01 -3.31
C ASN A 45 -3.91 -6.59 -2.48
N VAL A 46 -2.69 -6.64 -3.02
CA VAL A 46 -1.50 -7.12 -2.29
C VAL A 46 -1.21 -6.23 -1.07
N ASN A 47 -1.32 -4.92 -1.21
CA ASN A 47 -1.14 -3.99 -0.09
C ASN A 47 -2.21 -4.17 1.00
N ASN A 48 -3.47 -4.29 0.61
CA ASN A 48 -4.58 -4.38 1.57
C ASN A 48 -4.69 -5.77 2.23
N VAL A 49 -4.40 -6.85 1.50
CA VAL A 49 -4.58 -8.22 1.99
C VAL A 49 -3.32 -8.79 2.64
N GLN A 50 -2.12 -8.34 2.26
CA GLN A 50 -0.88 -8.96 2.74
C GLN A 50 -0.07 -8.02 3.63
N LEU A 51 0.19 -6.79 3.18
CA LEU A 51 1.11 -5.89 3.88
C LEU A 51 0.51 -5.30 5.16
N LYS A 52 -0.74 -4.86 5.13
CA LYS A 52 -1.45 -4.34 6.32
C LYS A 52 -1.52 -5.36 7.47
N PRO A 53 -2.02 -6.60 7.25
CA PRO A 53 -2.06 -7.57 8.34
C PRO A 53 -0.67 -8.03 8.78
N LEU A 54 0.33 -8.09 7.89
CA LEU A 54 1.72 -8.40 8.29
C LEU A 54 2.32 -7.31 9.20
N MET A 55 2.05 -6.04 8.93
CA MET A 55 2.44 -4.94 9.81
C MET A 55 1.76 -5.06 11.18
N GLU A 56 0.45 -5.29 11.22
CA GLU A 56 -0.29 -5.46 12.47
C GLU A 56 0.23 -6.65 13.30
N ILE A 57 0.52 -7.79 12.66
CA ILE A 57 1.11 -8.96 13.33
C ILE A 57 2.52 -8.66 13.86
N THR A 58 3.31 -7.87 13.13
CA THR A 58 4.67 -7.50 13.53
C THR A 58 4.66 -6.53 14.70
N GLU A 59 3.75 -5.55 14.71
CA GLU A 59 3.54 -4.63 15.84
C GLU A 59 3.09 -5.39 17.09
N LEU A 60 2.12 -6.30 16.96
CA LEU A 60 1.68 -7.15 18.07
C LEU A 60 2.82 -8.02 18.60
N ARG A 61 3.63 -8.62 17.72
CA ARG A 61 4.81 -9.38 18.14
C ARG A 61 5.81 -8.51 18.92
N GLY A 62 6.05 -7.29 18.48
CA GLY A 62 6.90 -6.32 19.19
C GLY A 62 6.40 -6.03 20.60
N LEU A 63 5.10 -5.78 20.75
CA LEU A 63 4.47 -5.55 22.06
C LEU A 63 4.56 -6.78 22.98
N VAL A 64 4.36 -7.99 22.45
CA VAL A 64 4.52 -9.24 23.22
C VAL A 64 5.95 -9.41 23.74
N HIS A 65 6.96 -9.08 22.94
CA HIS A 65 8.35 -9.12 23.39
C HIS A 65 8.62 -8.12 24.52
N GLN A 66 8.06 -6.91 24.44
CA GLN A 66 8.17 -5.92 25.51
C GLN A 66 7.49 -6.41 26.79
N VAL A 67 6.26 -6.93 26.71
CA VAL A 67 5.56 -7.51 27.87
C VAL A 67 6.39 -8.62 28.49
N ARG A 68 6.95 -9.53 27.68
CA ARG A 68 7.79 -10.62 28.19
C ARG A 68 9.00 -10.08 28.94
N SER A 69 9.66 -9.03 28.43
CA SER A 69 10.79 -8.39 29.11
C SER A 69 10.38 -7.81 30.47
N TRP A 70 9.26 -7.07 30.52
CA TRP A 70 8.76 -6.46 31.75
C TRP A 70 8.27 -7.49 32.76
N VAL A 71 7.64 -8.58 32.32
CA VAL A 71 7.22 -9.70 33.18
C VAL A 71 8.44 -10.37 33.81
N ILE A 72 9.48 -10.66 33.02
CA ILE A 72 10.73 -11.22 33.54
C ILE A 72 11.37 -10.26 34.55
N GLN A 73 11.38 -8.96 34.25
CA GLN A 73 11.90 -7.94 35.15
C GLN A 73 11.11 -7.88 36.46
N ALA A 74 9.78 -7.88 36.41
CA ALA A 74 8.90 -7.86 37.59
C ALA A 74 9.06 -9.11 38.50
N VAL A 75 9.32 -10.27 37.90
CA VAL A 75 9.55 -11.53 38.61
C VAL A 75 10.94 -11.59 39.24
N LEU A 76 11.95 -11.03 38.57
CA LEU A 76 13.34 -11.05 39.02
C LEU A 76 13.69 -9.91 39.99
N THR A 77 12.97 -8.78 39.97
CA THR A 77 13.21 -7.67 40.90
C THR A 77 12.72 -8.01 42.30
N ARG A 78 13.61 -7.78 43.28
CA ARG A 78 13.33 -7.95 44.72
C ARG A 78 12.72 -6.70 45.35
N ASP A 79 12.90 -5.54 44.72
CA ASP A 79 12.32 -4.28 45.16
C ASP A 79 10.85 -4.16 44.75
N SER A 80 9.99 -3.84 45.71
CA SER A 80 8.56 -3.62 45.48
C SER A 80 8.28 -2.41 44.57
N ALA A 81 9.14 -1.38 44.59
CA ALA A 81 8.96 -0.19 43.78
C ALA A 81 9.17 -0.49 42.28
N ASP A 82 10.24 -1.22 41.95
CA ASP A 82 10.55 -1.64 40.58
C ASP A 82 9.53 -2.63 40.03
N ARG A 83 9.00 -3.50 40.90
CA ARG A 83 7.91 -4.42 40.53
C ARG A 83 6.64 -3.67 40.21
N GLN A 84 6.28 -2.65 40.99
CA GLN A 84 5.09 -1.83 40.74
C GLN A 84 5.22 -1.05 39.42
N GLN A 85 6.41 -0.50 39.12
CA GLN A 85 6.67 0.16 37.83
C GLN A 85 6.56 -0.79 36.65
N ALA A 86 7.09 -2.01 36.76
CA ALA A 86 6.99 -3.02 35.72
C ALA A 86 5.53 -3.45 35.48
N LEU A 87 4.72 -3.56 36.54
CA LEU A 87 3.28 -3.85 36.44
C LEU A 87 2.51 -2.71 35.74
N THR A 88 2.80 -1.44 36.07
CA THR A 88 2.21 -0.29 35.38
C THR A 88 2.57 -0.28 33.89
N LYS A 89 3.81 -0.65 33.53
CA LYS A 89 4.24 -0.76 32.12
C LYS A 89 3.53 -1.89 31.38
N ILE A 90 3.26 -3.01 32.05
CA ILE A 90 2.48 -4.12 31.47
C ILE A 90 1.04 -3.67 31.20
N GLU A 91 0.43 -2.91 32.11
CA GLU A 91 -0.94 -2.40 31.96
C GLU A 91 -1.05 -1.33 30.85
N GLU A 92 -0.05 -0.45 30.72
CA GLU A 92 0.07 0.47 29.58
C GLU A 92 0.15 -0.28 28.25
N ILE A 93 0.96 -1.34 28.16
CA ILE A 93 1.10 -2.13 26.93
C ILE A 93 -0.19 -2.89 26.62
N LYS A 94 -0.90 -3.40 27.64
CA LYS A 94 -2.21 -4.03 27.49
C LYS A 94 -3.22 -3.05 26.89
N THR A 95 -3.28 -1.83 27.41
CA THR A 95 -4.16 -0.77 26.90
C THR A 95 -3.87 -0.45 25.44
N LYS A 96 -2.59 -0.31 25.06
CA LYS A 96 -2.18 -0.11 23.66
C LYS A 96 -2.55 -1.27 22.75
N THR A 97 -2.48 -2.50 23.26
CA THR A 97 -2.86 -3.71 22.51
C THR A 97 -4.37 -3.75 22.26
N ASP A 98 -5.18 -3.37 23.26
CA ASP A 98 -6.64 -3.28 23.13
C ASP A 98 -7.07 -2.16 22.17
N GLU A 99 -6.37 -1.02 22.18
CA GLU A 99 -6.56 0.05 21.20
C GLU A 99 -6.26 -0.44 19.77
N LEU A 100 -5.09 -1.05 19.55
CA LEU A 100 -4.72 -1.62 18.25
C LEU A 100 -5.74 -2.66 17.76
N ARG A 101 -6.25 -3.51 18.66
CA ARG A 101 -7.31 -4.47 18.35
C ARG A 101 -8.60 -3.78 17.90
N ARG A 102 -9.01 -2.69 18.56
CA ARG A 102 -10.21 -1.92 18.16
C ARG A 102 -10.04 -1.24 16.81
N THR A 103 -8.86 -0.69 16.52
CA THR A 103 -8.56 -0.02 15.25
C THR A 103 -8.43 -1.00 14.07
N SER A 104 -7.89 -2.19 14.32
CA SER A 104 -7.84 -3.27 13.32
C SER A 104 -9.25 -3.80 13.01
N ASN A 105 -10.10 -3.94 14.03
CA ASN A 105 -11.48 -4.42 13.86
C ASN A 105 -12.39 -3.39 13.16
N SER A 106 -12.14 -2.09 13.30
CA SER A 106 -12.87 -1.03 12.58
C SER A 106 -12.41 -0.84 11.14
N ARG A 107 -11.17 -1.21 10.79
CA ARG A 107 -10.66 -1.21 9.41
C ARG A 107 -11.07 -2.44 8.59
N SER A 108 -11.50 -3.51 9.24
CA SER A 108 -11.84 -4.79 8.60
C SER A 108 -13.25 -4.86 8.00
N TYR A 109 -14.06 -3.79 8.07
CA TYR A 109 -15.39 -3.71 7.45
C TYR A 109 -15.55 -2.38 6.68
N PRO A 110 -15.44 -2.37 5.34
CA PRO A 110 -16.18 -1.38 4.57
C PRO A 110 -17.69 -1.71 4.70
N PRO A 111 -18.58 -0.71 4.93
CA PRO A 111 -20.01 -0.94 4.82
C PRO A 111 -20.31 -1.43 3.40
N ARG A 112 -21.03 -2.55 3.30
CA ARG A 112 -21.57 -3.08 2.05
C ARG A 112 -22.59 -2.12 1.44
#